data_AF-A0A389M6L0-F1
#
_entry.id   AF-A0A389M6L0-F1
#
_cell.length_a   1.000
_cell.length_b   1.000
_cell.length_c   1.000
_cell.angle_alpha   90.00
_cell.angle_beta   90.00
_cell.angle_gamma   90.00
#
_symmetry.space_group_name_H-M   'P 1'
#
loop_
_entity.id
_entity.type
_entity.pdbx_description
1 polymer ?
#
loop_
_entity_poly.entity_id
_entity_poly.type
_entity_poly.pdbx_seq_one_letter_code
_entity_poly.pdbx_strand_id
1 'polypeptide(L)'
;MMKDLITLRAEIDNLDGEILALLLKRFDASIGVRTYKKEHEVAVLDSNREAEILEYVANFTEDTMISMQLVEIYRAILATSKEVQK
;
A
#
# COMPACT_ATOMS: atom_id res chain seq x y z
N MET A 1 -29.17 -16.91 -1.18
CA MET A 1 -29.85 -15.60 -1.05
C MET A 1 -28.83 -14.52 -1.33
N MET A 2 -29.23 -13.46 -2.05
CA MET A 2 -28.41 -12.27 -2.25
C MET A 2 -28.25 -11.56 -0.90
N LYS A 3 -27.02 -11.12 -0.56
CA LYS A 3 -26.77 -10.30 0.64
C LYS A 3 -27.56 -8.99 0.52
N ASP A 4 -28.15 -8.52 1.61
CA ASP A 4 -28.80 -7.21 1.63
C ASP A 4 -27.78 -6.07 1.75
N LEU A 5 -28.26 -4.84 1.55
CA LEU A 5 -27.40 -3.65 1.58
C LEU A 5 -26.68 -3.47 2.93
N ILE A 6 -27.35 -3.81 4.03
CA ILE A 6 -26.79 -3.65 5.39
C ILE A 6 -25.63 -4.62 5.57
N THR A 7 -25.81 -5.87 5.15
CA THR A 7 -24.79 -6.92 5.21
C THR A 7 -23.58 -6.58 4.35
N LEU A 8 -23.81 -6.10 3.12
CA LEU A 8 -22.73 -5.69 2.21
C LEU A 8 -21.93 -4.50 2.77
N ARG A 9 -22.59 -3.53 3.40
CA ARG A 9 -21.90 -2.39 4.04
C ARG A 9 -21.08 -2.82 5.25
N ALA A 10 -21.62 -3.69 6.09
CA ALA A 10 -20.87 -4.23 7.22
C ALA A 10 -19.62 -5.02 6.77
N GLU A 11 -19.70 -5.72 5.63
CA GLU A 11 -18.55 -6.39 5.03
C GLU A 11 -17.49 -5.39 4.55
N ILE A 12 -17.90 -4.28 3.92
CA ILE A 12 -16.99 -3.18 3.56
C ILE A 12 -16.33 -2.59 4.80
N ASP A 13 -17.10 -2.26 5.84
CA ASP A 13 -16.58 -1.67 7.07
C ASP A 13 -15.52 -2.58 7.73
N ASN A 14 -15.73 -3.89 7.70
CA ASN A 14 -14.77 -4.86 8.21
C ASN A 14 -13.49 -4.90 7.35
N LEU A 15 -13.63 -4.93 6.02
CA LEU A 15 -12.49 -4.90 5.10
C LEU A 15 -11.68 -3.61 5.23
N ASP A 16 -12.34 -2.47 5.41
CA ASP A 16 -11.69 -1.19 5.64
C ASP A 16 -10.87 -1.22 6.94
N GLY A 17 -11.39 -1.84 8.01
CA GLY A 17 -10.64 -2.09 9.23
C GLY A 17 -9.36 -2.90 9.00
N GLU A 18 -9.44 -3.95 8.18
CA GLU A 18 -8.27 -4.77 7.82
C GLU A 18 -7.25 -4.00 6.96
N ILE A 19 -7.72 -3.23 5.97
CA ILE A 19 -6.88 -2.38 5.12
C ILE A 19 -6.12 -1.36 5.97
N LEU A 20 -6.80 -0.68 6.89
CA LEU A 20 -6.18 0.30 7.79
C LEU A 20 -5.12 -0.36 8.69
N ALA A 21 -5.41 -1.53 9.26
CA ALA A 21 -4.46 -2.27 10.08
C ALA A 21 -3.21 -2.70 9.27
N LEU A 22 -3.39 -3.11 8.01
CA LEU A 22 -2.28 -3.46 7.12
C LEU A 22 -1.45 -2.23 6.72
N LEU A 23 -2.08 -1.09 6.47
CA LEU A 23 -1.38 0.16 6.15
C LEU A 23 -0.50 0.62 7.31
N LEU A 24 -0.99 0.57 8.55
CA LEU A 24 -0.20 0.90 9.74
C LEU A 24 1.05 0.01 9.85
N LYS A 25 0.87 -1.32 9.74
CA LYS A 25 1.99 -2.27 9.75
C LYS A 25 3.00 -1.99 8.62
N ARG A 26 2.52 -1.63 7.43
CA ARG A 26 3.37 -1.28 6.29
C ARG A 26 4.18 -0.02 6.56
N PHE A 27 3.58 0.99 7.19
CA PHE A 27 4.29 2.22 7.56
C PHE A 27 5.37 1.97 8.61
N ASP A 28 5.08 1.17 9.63
CA ASP A 28 6.08 0.77 10.64
C ASP A 28 7.28 0.08 9.99
N ALA A 29 7.03 -0.86 9.07
CA ALA A 29 8.09 -1.51 8.31
C ALA A 29 8.90 -0.50 7.47
N SER A 30 8.23 0.47 6.84
CA SER A 30 8.86 1.51 6.04
C SER A 30 9.75 2.44 6.88
N ILE A 31 9.34 2.77 8.11
CA ILE A 31 10.17 3.49 9.08
C ILE A 31 11.40 2.66 9.45
N GLY A 32 11.22 1.36 9.70
CA GLY A 32 12.31 0.43 9.96
C GLY A 32 13.36 0.40 8.85
N VAL A 33 12.94 0.39 7.59
CA VAL A 33 13.85 0.48 6.43
C VAL A 33 14.66 1.79 6.45
N ARG A 34 14.04 2.93 6.77
CA ARG A 34 14.75 4.21 6.87
C ARG A 34 15.79 4.19 7.99
N THR A 35 15.43 3.68 9.17
CA THR A 35 16.35 3.55 10.31
C THR A 35 17.55 2.69 9.94
N TYR A 36 17.31 1.53 9.33
CA TYR A 36 18.37 0.64 8.86
C TYR A 36 19.30 1.34 7.87
N LYS A 37 18.76 2.00 6.83
CA LYS A 37 19.56 2.72 5.82
C LYS A 37 20.42 3.81 6.45
N LYS A 38 19.88 4.55 7.43
CA LYS A 38 20.60 5.59 8.18
C LYS A 38 21.76 5.02 8.98
N GLU A 39 21.56 3.88 9.65
CA GLU A 39 22.59 3.23 10.46
C GLU A 39 23.71 2.60 9.61
N HIS A 40 23.42 2.20 8.38
CA HIS A 40 24.35 1.50 7.48
C HIS A 40 24.88 2.37 6.33
N GLU A 41 24.67 3.69 6.38
CA GLU A 41 25.11 4.66 5.35
C GLU A 41 24.67 4.30 3.92
N VAL A 42 23.55 3.59 3.78
CA VAL A 42 22.96 3.24 2.48
C VAL A 42 22.18 4.44 1.95
N ALA A 43 22.34 4.75 0.66
CA ALA A 43 21.60 5.82 0.02
C ALA A 43 20.08 5.65 0.22
N VAL A 44 19.45 6.70 0.74
CA VAL A 44 18.01 6.71 1.06
C VAL A 44 17.13 6.73 -0.19
N LEU A 45 17.67 7.17 -1.33
CA LEU A 45 16.93 7.24 -2.59
C LEU A 45 16.80 5.86 -3.23
N ASP A 46 15.58 5.35 -3.30
CA ASP A 46 15.27 4.02 -3.83
C ASP A 46 14.13 4.09 -4.84
N SER A 47 14.30 4.95 -5.86
CA SER A 47 13.37 5.07 -6.98
C SER A 47 13.16 3.72 -7.70
N ASN A 48 14.16 2.85 -7.66
CA ASN A 48 14.09 1.50 -8.20
C ASN A 48 13.08 0.66 -7.41
N ARG A 49 13.13 0.69 -6.07
CA ARG A 49 12.18 -0.06 -5.25
C ARG A 49 10.74 0.38 -5.44
N GLU A 50 10.48 1.68 -5.63
CA GLU A 50 9.13 2.17 -5.90
C GLU A 50 8.60 1.69 -7.26
N ALA A 51 9.46 1.68 -8.29
CA ALA A 51 9.10 1.16 -9.61
C ALA A 51 8.74 -0.34 -9.54
N GLU A 52 9.52 -1.15 -8.82
CA GLU A 52 9.24 -2.57 -8.61
C GLU A 52 7.88 -2.82 -7.93
N ILE A 53 7.53 -2.00 -6.93
CA ILE A 53 6.25 -2.12 -6.23
C ILE A 53 5.10 -1.79 -7.19
N LEU A 54 5.22 -0.73 -7.98
CA LEU A 54 4.17 -0.34 -8.93
C LEU A 54 4.02 -1.35 -10.07
N GLU A 55 5.12 -1.94 -10.54
CA GLU A 55 5.09 -3.02 -11.53
C GLU A 55 4.41 -4.28 -10.96
N TYR A 56 4.73 -4.65 -9.72
CA TYR A 56 4.05 -5.76 -9.04
C TYR A 56 2.53 -5.53 -8.96
N VAL A 57 2.12 -4.32 -8.55
CA VAL A 57 0.70 -3.95 -8.43
C VAL A 57 -0.01 -3.93 -9.78
N ALA A 58 0.66 -3.43 -10.82
CA ALA A 58 0.11 -3.41 -12.19
C ALA A 58 -0.17 -4.82 -12.73
N ASN A 59 0.56 -5.83 -12.26
CA ASN A 59 0.39 -7.23 -12.66
C ASN A 59 -0.39 -8.08 -11.65
N PHE A 60 -0.99 -7.46 -10.62
CA PHE A 60 -1.70 -8.19 -9.57
C PHE A 60 -3.01 -8.83 -10.04
N THR A 61 -3.59 -8.34 -11.13
CA THR A 61 -4.82 -8.87 -11.73
C THR A 61 -4.79 -8.74 -13.25
N GLU A 62 -5.46 -9.67 -13.94
CA GLU A 62 -5.64 -9.64 -15.41
C GLU A 62 -6.64 -8.55 -15.85
N ASP A 63 -7.46 -8.03 -14.94
CA ASP A 63 -8.36 -6.92 -15.22
C ASP A 63 -7.57 -5.60 -15.32
N THR A 64 -7.39 -5.12 -16.54
CA THR A 64 -6.60 -3.92 -16.84
C THR A 64 -7.20 -2.65 -16.23
N MET A 65 -8.53 -2.56 -16.12
CA MET A 65 -9.18 -1.40 -15.50
C MET A 65 -8.90 -1.38 -14.00
N ILE A 66 -9.09 -2.53 -13.32
CA ILE A 66 -8.83 -2.64 -11.88
C ILE A 66 -7.34 -2.45 -11.59
N SER A 67 -6.45 -3.04 -12.41
CA SER A 67 -5.00 -2.88 -12.30
C SER A 67 -4.59 -1.41 -12.28
N MET A 68 -5.11 -0.59 -13.21
CA MET A 68 -4.83 0.85 -13.23
C MET A 68 -5.29 1.54 -11.94
N GLN A 69 -6.46 1.18 -11.39
CA GLN A 69 -6.93 1.77 -10.13
C GLN A 69 -6.06 1.37 -8.94
N LEU A 70 -5.61 0.10 -8.89
CA LEU A 70 -4.71 -0.38 -7.84
C LEU A 70 -3.36 0.35 -7.87
N VAL A 71 -2.82 0.60 -9.07
CA VAL A 71 -1.58 1.38 -9.23
C VAL A 71 -1.74 2.78 -8.65
N GLU A 72 -2.85 3.47 -8.93
CA GLU A 72 -3.09 4.82 -8.38
C GLU A 72 -3.24 4.82 -6.85
N ILE A 73 -3.92 3.83 -6.29
CA ILE A 73 -4.00 3.63 -4.84
C ILE A 73 -2.59 3.45 -4.26
N TYR A 74 -1.75 2.61 -4.88
CA TYR A 74 -0.40 2.37 -4.40
C TYR A 74 0.52 3.58 -4.53
N ARG A 75 0.35 4.43 -5.56
CA ARG A 75 1.05 5.72 -5.64
C ARG A 75 0.72 6.60 -4.44
N ALA A 76 -0.55 6.68 -4.05
CA ALA A 76 -0.97 7.45 -2.88
C ALA A 76 -0.40 6.87 -1.58
N ILE A 77 -0.39 5.54 -1.42
CA ILE A 77 0.22 4.86 -0.27
C ILE A 77 1.72 5.16 -0.19
N LEU A 78 2.44 5.06 -1.32
CA LEU A 78 3.88 5.34 -1.38
C LEU A 78 4.20 6.81 -1.06
N ALA A 79 3.43 7.75 -1.62
CA ALA A 79 3.57 9.17 -1.32
C ALA A 79 3.35 9.44 0.19
N THR A 80 2.30 8.87 0.77
CA THR A 80 2.01 8.98 2.21
C THR A 80 3.11 8.36 3.06
N SER A 81 3.63 7.20 2.65
CA SER A 81 4.73 6.52 3.33
C SER A 81 5.96 7.43 3.44
N LYS A 82 6.28 8.20 2.39
CA LYS A 82 7.40 9.16 2.42
C LYS A 82 7.19 10.28 3.43
N GLU A 83 5.95 10.79 3.53
CA GLU A 83 5.60 11.83 4.50
C GLU A 83 5.70 11.31 5.94
N VAL A 84 5.19 10.11 6.22
CA VAL A 84 5.27 9.46 7.54
C VAL A 84 6.72 9.16 7.95
N GLN A 85 7.58 8.88 6.98
CA GLN A 85 9.00 8.59 7.22
C GLN A 85 9.86 9.81 7.52
N LYS A 86 9.40 11.05 7.27
CA LYS A 86 10.21 12.26 7.50
C LYS A 86 10.64 12.37 8.96
#